data_AF-A0A4R0XJ86-F1
#
_entry.id   AF-A0A4R0XJ86-F1
#
_cell.length_a   1.000
_cell.length_b   1.000
_cell.length_c   1.000
_cell.angle_alpha   90.00
_cell.angle_beta   90.00
_cell.angle_gamma   90.00
#
_symmetry.space_group_name_H-M   'P 1'
#
loop_
_entity.id
_entity.type
_entity.pdbx_description
1 polymer ?
#
loop_
_entity_poly.entity_id
_entity_poly.type
_entity_poly.pdbx_seq_one_letter_code
_entity_poly.pdbx_strand_id
1 'polypeptide(L)'
;MFAASVPYLKLADVVVCGWQTARALLAAQANRASDTAFFDAKIAFAQCYAEHVLVQAGGLEASILGAKGNESVLALTKDEF
;
A
#
# COMPACT_ATOMS: atom_id res chain seq x y z
N MET A 1 9.38 19.30 -10.83
CA MET A 1 8.06 18.88 -10.33
C MET A 1 8.18 17.46 -9.81
N PHE A 2 8.29 17.27 -8.49
CA PHE A 2 8.43 15.96 -7.82
C PHE A 2 7.24 15.62 -6.93
N ALA A 3 6.15 16.39 -6.96
CA ALA A 3 5.04 16.26 -6.03
C ALA A 3 4.39 14.86 -6.02
N ALA A 4 4.43 14.15 -7.15
CA ALA A 4 3.89 12.80 -7.27
C ALA A 4 4.90 11.67 -6.99
N SER A 5 6.21 11.94 -6.83
CA SER A 5 7.22 10.88 -6.74
C SER A 5 7.14 10.09 -5.44
N VAL A 6 6.96 10.76 -4.30
CA VAL A 6 6.82 10.11 -2.98
C VAL A 6 5.52 9.29 -2.89
N PRO A 7 4.34 9.85 -3.25
CA PRO A 7 3.11 9.06 -3.32
C PRO A 7 3.21 7.86 -4.25
N TYR A 8 3.89 8.01 -5.40
CA TYR A 8 4.10 6.93 -6.35
C TYR A 8 4.97 5.80 -5.77
N LEU A 9 6.10 6.13 -5.14
CA LEU A 9 6.94 5.13 -4.47
C LEU A 9 6.17 4.41 -3.36
N LYS A 10 5.33 5.14 -2.62
CA LYS A 10 4.51 4.53 -1.57
C LYS A 10 3.44 3.61 -2.13
N LEU A 11 2.81 3.98 -3.24
CA LEU A 11 1.86 3.12 -3.95
C LEU A 11 2.54 1.83 -4.42
N ALA A 12 3.73 1.94 -5.04
CA ALA A 12 4.50 0.79 -5.49
C ALA A 12 4.85 -0.16 -4.32
N ASP A 13 5.31 0.39 -3.19
CA ASP A 13 5.60 -0.36 -1.97
C ASP A 13 4.37 -1.15 -1.48
N VAL A 14 3.22 -0.48 -1.32
CA VAL A 14 1.97 -1.11 -0.83
C VAL A 14 1.50 -2.23 -1.77
N VAL A 15 1.53 -2.01 -3.08
CA VAL A 15 1.06 -3.00 -4.06
C VAL A 15 1.98 -4.22 -4.09
N VAL A 16 3.30 -4.02 -4.11
CA VAL A 16 4.28 -5.13 -4.14
C VAL A 16 4.23 -5.93 -2.84
N CYS A 17 4.18 -5.27 -1.68
CA CYS A 17 4.03 -5.93 -0.40
C CYS A 17 2.70 -6.71 -0.30
N GLY A 18 1.60 -6.15 -0.82
CA GLY A 18 0.31 -6.84 -0.91
C GLY A 18 0.38 -8.11 -1.74
N TRP A 19 1.02 -8.06 -2.91
CA TRP A 19 1.22 -9.24 -3.75
C TRP A 19 2.04 -10.32 -3.06
N GLN A 20 3.16 -9.97 -2.42
CA GLN A 20 3.97 -10.95 -1.70
C GLN A 20 3.22 -11.55 -0.51
N THR A 21 2.43 -10.75 0.19
CA THR A 21 1.58 -11.20 1.30
C THR A 21 0.50 -12.18 0.83
N ALA A 22 -0.12 -11.93 -0.33
CA ALA A 22 -1.08 -12.85 -0.93
C ALA A 22 -0.43 -14.18 -1.36
N ARG A 23 0.81 -14.16 -1.86
CA ARG A 23 1.57 -15.39 -2.15
C ARG A 23 1.90 -16.15 -0.87
N ALA A 24 2.27 -15.44 0.20
CA ALA A 24 2.52 -16.04 1.51
C ALA A 24 1.25 -16.67 2.09
N LEU A 25 0.07 -16.07 1.88
CA LEU A 25 -1.22 -16.63 2.25
C LEU A 25 -1.48 -17.99 1.58
N LEU A 26 -1.26 -18.09 0.27
CA LEU A 26 -1.43 -19.35 -0.47
C LEU A 26 -0.49 -20.45 0.05
N ALA A 27 0.77 -20.10 0.31
CA ALA A 27 1.74 -21.02 0.90
C ALA A 27 1.36 -21.44 2.33
N ALA A 28 0.83 -20.50 3.13
CA ALA A 28 0.39 -20.78 4.49
C ALA A 28 -0.82 -21.71 4.53
N GLN A 29 -1.79 -21.51 3.63
CA GLN A 29 -2.94 -22.40 3.49
C GLN A 29 -2.51 -23.82 3.09
N ALA A 30 -1.56 -23.94 2.16
CA ALA A 30 -1.05 -25.24 1.72
C ALA A 30 -0.27 -26.00 2.81
N ASN A 31 0.42 -25.29 3.71
CA ASN A 31 1.28 -25.91 4.74
C ASN A 31 0.66 -25.87 6.15
N ARG A 32 -0.59 -25.42 6.30
CA ARG A 32 -1.25 -25.21 7.61
C ARG A 32 -1.18 -26.41 8.55
N ALA A 33 -1.20 -27.63 8.01
CA ALA A 33 -1.15 -28.86 8.79
C ALA A 33 0.23 -29.14 9.44
N SER A 34 1.32 -28.55 8.95
CA SER A 34 2.65 -28.80 9.51
C SER A 34 2.97 -27.96 10.75
N ASP A 35 2.41 -26.74 10.83
CA ASP A 35 2.47 -25.88 12.02
C ASP A 35 1.27 -24.92 12.02
N THR A 36 0.17 -25.38 12.61
CA THR A 36 -1.10 -24.64 12.56
C THR A 36 -1.02 -23.28 13.24
N ALA A 37 -0.30 -23.15 14.36
CA ALA A 37 -0.20 -21.88 15.07
C ALA A 37 0.56 -20.83 14.22
N PHE A 38 1.67 -21.24 13.61
CA PHE A 38 2.46 -20.35 12.76
C PHE A 38 1.70 -19.94 11.48
N PHE A 39 1.09 -20.90 10.79
CA PHE A 39 0.41 -20.61 9.54
C PHE A 39 -0.92 -19.87 9.73
N ASP A 40 -1.62 -20.08 10.84
CA ASP A 40 -2.81 -19.29 11.18
C ASP A 40 -2.45 -17.84 11.43
N ALA A 41 -1.33 -17.57 12.11
CA ALA A 41 -0.82 -16.21 12.26
C ALA A 41 -0.47 -15.56 10.90
N LYS A 42 0.11 -16.32 9.96
CA LYS A 42 0.39 -15.83 8.60
C LYS A 42 -0.87 -15.53 7.80
N ILE A 43 -1.90 -16.37 7.91
CA ILE A 43 -3.19 -16.16 7.28
C ILE A 43 -3.85 -14.89 7.84
N ALA A 44 -3.89 -14.75 9.17
CA ALA A 44 -4.48 -13.58 9.83
C ALA A 44 -3.74 -12.29 9.47
N PHE A 45 -2.39 -12.33 9.43
CA PHE A 45 -1.59 -11.19 8.97
C PHE A 45 -1.92 -10.81 7.52
N ALA A 46 -2.05 -11.79 6.63
CA ALA A 46 -2.35 -11.52 5.23
C ALA A 46 -3.72 -10.87 5.03
N GLN A 47 -4.73 -11.32 5.78
CA GLN A 47 -6.05 -10.70 5.80
C GLN A 47 -5.99 -9.27 6.36
N CYS A 48 -5.31 -9.08 7.50
CA CYS A 48 -5.12 -7.75 8.09
C CYS A 48 -4.43 -6.78 7.12
N TYR A 49 -3.38 -7.21 6.41
CA TYR A 49 -2.71 -6.39 5.42
C TYR A 49 -3.65 -5.98 4.27
N ALA A 50 -4.44 -6.93 3.75
CA ALA A 50 -5.39 -6.65 2.69
C ALA A 50 -6.46 -5.64 3.12
N GLU A 51 -6.95 -5.75 4.35
CA GLU A 51 -8.04 -4.91 4.88
C GLU A 51 -7.57 -3.53 5.34
N HIS A 52 -6.34 -3.39 5.87
CA HIS A 52 -5.90 -2.16 6.54
C HIS A 52 -4.79 -1.40 5.80
N VAL A 53 -3.98 -2.10 5.00
CA VAL A 53 -2.83 -1.49 4.30
C VAL A 53 -3.12 -1.37 2.81
N LEU A 54 -3.54 -2.46 2.16
CA LEU A 54 -3.75 -2.47 0.71
C LEU A 54 -4.86 -1.50 0.27
N VAL A 55 -5.87 -1.25 1.12
CA VAL A 55 -6.94 -0.27 0.88
C VAL A 55 -6.42 1.15 0.64
N GLN A 56 -5.21 1.49 1.11
CA GLN A 56 -4.59 2.80 0.89
C GLN A 56 -4.19 3.02 -0.57
N ALA A 57 -4.05 1.96 -1.37
CA ALA A 57 -3.61 2.04 -2.76
C ALA A 57 -4.49 2.97 -3.61
N GLY A 58 -5.83 2.87 -3.48
CA GLY A 58 -6.75 3.74 -4.22
C GLY A 58 -6.63 5.21 -3.82
N GLY A 59 -6.40 5.50 -2.54
CA GLY A 59 -6.17 6.87 -2.07
C GLY A 59 -4.84 7.46 -2.56
N LEU A 60 -3.79 6.64 -2.59
CA LEU A 60 -2.48 7.02 -3.14
C LEU A 60 -2.57 7.28 -4.65
N GLU A 61 -3.28 6.42 -5.39
CA GLU A 61 -3.55 6.63 -6.83
C GLU A 61 -4.29 7.95 -7.06
N ALA A 62 -5.37 8.21 -6.31
CA ALA A 62 -6.12 9.46 -6.42
C ALA A 62 -5.24 10.69 -6.14
N SER A 63 -4.35 10.62 -5.13
CA SER A 63 -3.39 11.68 -4.82
C SER A 63 -2.41 11.94 -5.97
N ILE A 64 -1.89 10.87 -6.60
CA ILE A 64 -0.99 10.97 -7.76
C ILE A 64 -1.71 11.60 -8.96
N LEU A 65 -2.95 11.17 -9.22
CA LEU A 65 -3.74 11.69 -10.35
C LEU A 65 -4.19 13.13 -10.13
N GLY A 66 -4.55 13.50 -8.89
CA GLY A 66 -4.91 14.87 -8.51
C GLY A 66 -3.74 15.86 -8.64
N ALA A 67 -2.49 15.40 -8.48
CA ALA A 67 -1.30 16.22 -8.67
C ALA A 67 -1.07 16.67 -10.12
N LYS A 68 -1.79 16.10 -11.11
CA LYS A 68 -1.76 16.59 -12.50
C LYS A 68 -2.25 18.04 -12.63
N GLY A 69 -3.02 18.54 -11.65
CA GLY A 69 -3.54 19.90 -11.63
C GLY A 69 -2.55 20.98 -11.19
N ASN A 70 -1.51 20.66 -10.42
CA ASN A 70 -0.44 21.54 -9.90
C ASN A 70 -0.79 22.90 -9.26
N GLU A 71 -2.03 23.39 -9.39
CA GLU A 71 -2.46 24.71 -8.94
C GLU A 71 -2.35 24.82 -7.42
N SER A 72 -2.78 23.79 -6.66
CA SER A 72 -2.71 23.80 -5.20
C SER A 72 -1.28 23.73 -4.63
N VAL A 73 -0.37 22.98 -5.27
CA VAL A 73 1.01 22.78 -4.75
C VAL A 73 1.88 24.01 -5.01
N LEU A 74 1.51 24.84 -5.99
CA LEU A 74 2.19 26.09 -6.34
C LEU A 74 1.39 27.34 -5.93
N ALA A 75 0.21 27.18 -5.31
CA ALA A 75 -0.68 28.29 -4.95
C ALA A 75 -0.13 29.16 -3.82
N LEU A 76 0.65 28.58 -2.91
CA LEU A 76 1.25 29.32 -1.79
C LEU A 76 2.59 29.91 -2.20
N THR A 77 2.69 31.23 -2.13
CA THR A 77 3.94 31.96 -2.30
C THR A 77 4.80 31.86 -1.04
N LYS A 78 6.11 32.13 -1.19
CA LYS A 78 7.11 31.90 -0.13
C LYS A 78 6.86 32.72 1.15
N ASP A 79 6.07 33.78 1.05
CA ASP A 79 5.70 34.67 2.17
C ASP A 79 4.42 34.19 2.90
N GLU A 80 3.77 33.14 2.41
CA GLU A 80 2.54 32.55 2.97
C GLU A 80 2.78 31.22 3.71
N PHE A 81 4.05 30.84 3.91
CA PHE A 81 4.50 29.65 4.66
C PHE A 81 5.03 29.99 6.06
#